data_AF-A0AAJ6CTW9-F1
#
_entry.id   AF-A0AAJ6CTW9-F1
#
_cell.length_a   1.000
_cell.length_b   1.000
_cell.length_c   1.000
_cell.angle_alpha   90.00
_cell.angle_beta   90.00
_cell.angle_gamma   90.00
#
_symmetry.space_group_name_H-M   'P 1'
#
loop_
_entity.id
_entity.type
_entity.pdbx_description
1 polymer ?
#
loop_
_entity_poly.entity_id
_entity_poly.type
_entity_poly.pdbx_seq_one_letter_code
_entity_poly.pdbx_strand_id
1 'polypeptide(L)'
;MIDVFIQTNTPIDDIANALSGFAAGSRVQVRNGGPTELWVHTPSGWEKEQPGMILYESLSPKHIEFFGYVTEWGFTKPIDARSLRLTENEAKEWLTSMERRQYLLEDGIGCSINMDVDDHVVTCAVVTIALSEFKQYAIQPGGALNDKILAWAGDMLKAGADAIDICIALPR
;
A
#
# COMPACT_ATOMS: atom_id res chain seq x y z
N MET A 1 5.36 13.82 -5.67
CA MET A 1 5.08 13.67 -4.22
C MET A 1 6.43 13.50 -3.55
N ILE A 2 6.65 14.13 -2.41
CA ILE A 2 7.92 14.02 -1.68
C ILE A 2 7.68 13.06 -0.52
N ASP A 3 8.49 12.01 -0.41
CA ASP A 3 8.42 11.06 0.71
C ASP A 3 9.31 11.55 1.85
N VAL A 4 8.74 11.68 3.05
CA VAL A 4 9.44 12.16 4.23
C VAL A 4 9.29 11.16 5.37
N PHE A 5 10.43 10.60 5.77
CA PHE A 5 10.50 9.68 6.90
C PHE A 5 11.01 10.45 8.10
N ILE A 6 10.16 10.58 9.11
CA ILE A 6 10.49 11.22 10.38
C ILE A 6 10.90 10.12 11.35
N GLN A 7 12.01 10.30 12.08
CA GLN A 7 12.47 9.31 13.06
C GLN A 7 11.34 8.91 14.03
N THR A 8 11.25 7.61 14.27
CA THR A 8 10.27 6.99 15.17
C THR A 8 10.31 7.64 16.56
N ASN A 9 9.12 7.99 17.06
CA ASN A 9 8.80 8.72 18.31
C ASN A 9 8.77 10.24 18.24
N THR A 10 8.71 10.84 17.04
CA THR A 10 8.38 12.27 16.96
C THR A 10 6.93 12.45 17.39
N PRO A 11 6.63 13.23 18.45
CA PRO A 11 5.25 13.56 18.80
C PRO A 11 4.51 14.11 17.57
N ILE A 12 3.22 13.77 17.42
CA ILE A 12 2.42 14.25 16.27
C ILE A 12 2.47 15.78 16.17
N ASP A 13 2.52 16.46 17.32
CA ASP A 13 2.61 17.92 17.42
C ASP A 13 3.91 18.50 16.80
N ASP A 14 4.96 17.69 16.66
CA ASP A 14 6.26 18.10 16.12
C ASP A 14 6.40 17.86 14.60
N ILE A 15 5.46 17.17 13.96
CA ILE A 15 5.51 16.84 12.52
C ILE A 15 5.51 18.12 11.67
N ALA A 16 4.68 19.10 11.99
CA ALA A 16 4.64 20.38 11.28
C ALA A 16 6.00 21.12 11.30
N ASN A 17 6.72 21.01 12.43
CA ASN A 17 8.06 21.60 12.56
C ASN A 17 9.09 20.83 11.73
N ALA A 18 9.03 19.50 11.72
CA ALA A 18 9.90 18.65 10.91
C ALA A 18 9.73 18.89 9.39
N LEU A 19 8.54 19.33 8.97
CA LEU A 19 8.22 19.61 7.58
C LEU A 19 8.48 21.08 7.16
N SER A 20 8.95 21.94 8.07
CA SER A 20 9.15 23.39 7.83
C SER A 20 10.14 23.73 6.70
N GLY A 21 10.99 22.78 6.28
CA GLY A 21 11.93 22.95 5.17
C GLY A 21 11.33 22.71 3.77
N PHE A 22 10.10 22.22 3.65
CA PHE A 22 9.47 21.94 2.36
C PHE A 22 8.67 23.16 1.84
N ALA A 23 8.65 23.34 0.52
CA ALA A 23 8.08 24.52 -0.12
C ALA A 23 6.55 24.63 0.07
N ALA A 24 6.01 25.85 -0.02
CA ALA A 24 4.55 26.04 0.01
C ALA A 24 3.85 25.34 -1.15
N GLY A 25 2.72 24.66 -0.86
CA GLY A 25 2.04 23.76 -1.78
C GLY A 25 2.64 22.35 -1.86
N SER A 26 3.65 22.03 -1.04
CA SER A 26 4.16 20.67 -0.94
C SER A 26 3.14 19.74 -0.29
N ARG A 27 3.08 18.52 -0.82
CA ARG A 27 2.35 17.38 -0.26
C ARG A 27 3.36 16.29 0.06
N VAL A 28 3.36 15.86 1.31
CA VAL A 28 4.38 14.95 1.87
C VAL A 28 3.71 13.78 2.54
N GLN A 29 4.24 12.61 2.26
CA GLN A 29 3.88 11.38 2.93
C GLN A 29 4.77 11.21 4.17
N VAL A 30 4.16 11.01 5.33
CA VAL A 30 4.81 10.84 6.63
C VAL A 30 4.57 9.42 7.13
N ARG A 31 5.64 8.74 7.53
CA ARG A 31 5.58 7.42 8.19
C ARG A 31 6.34 7.52 9.51
N ASN A 32 5.62 7.45 10.64
CA ASN A 32 6.16 7.64 12.00
C ASN A 32 5.83 6.46 12.93
N GLY A 33 6.07 5.23 12.47
CA GLY A 33 5.81 4.00 13.26
C GLY A 33 4.33 3.65 13.49
N GLY A 34 3.39 4.43 12.94
CA GLY A 34 1.96 4.15 12.85
C GLY A 34 1.46 4.16 11.40
N PRO A 35 0.14 4.28 11.17
CA PRO A 35 -0.42 4.42 9.82
C PRO A 35 0.26 5.53 9.02
N THR A 36 0.42 5.32 7.73
CA THR A 36 0.94 6.36 6.83
C THR A 36 0.01 7.57 6.85
N GLU A 37 0.58 8.76 6.98
CA GLU A 37 -0.16 10.02 6.99
C GLU A 37 0.23 10.86 5.79
N LEU A 38 -0.71 11.57 5.20
CA LEU A 38 -0.44 12.60 4.20
C LEU A 38 -0.56 13.96 4.87
N TRP A 39 0.36 14.86 4.57
CA TRP A 39 0.39 16.21 5.09
C TRP A 39 0.52 17.19 3.92
N VAL A 40 -0.22 18.28 3.97
CA VAL A 40 -0.22 19.33 2.94
C VAL A 40 0.12 20.68 3.55
N HIS A 41 0.97 21.45 2.87
CA HIS A 41 1.32 22.80 3.31
C HIS A 41 0.29 23.80 2.78
N THR A 42 -0.62 24.19 3.66
CA THR A 42 -1.64 25.22 3.43
C THR A 42 -1.11 26.61 3.82
N PRO A 43 -1.84 27.71 3.51
CA PRO A 43 -1.49 29.03 4.02
C PRO A 43 -1.50 29.14 5.56
N SER A 44 -2.21 28.23 6.26
CA SER A 44 -2.27 28.14 7.73
C SER A 44 -1.16 27.27 8.33
N GLY A 45 -0.37 26.57 7.51
CA GLY A 45 0.73 25.70 7.95
C GLY A 45 0.58 24.27 7.42
N TRP A 46 1.22 23.32 8.09
CA TRP A 46 1.07 21.90 7.78
C TRP A 46 -0.21 21.35 8.38
N GLU A 47 -1.06 20.79 7.54
CA GLU A 47 -2.29 20.12 7.96
C GLU A 47 -2.24 18.65 7.55
N LYS A 48 -2.67 17.76 8.44
CA LYS A 48 -2.86 16.34 8.12
C LYS A 48 -4.00 16.24 7.11
N GLU A 49 -3.66 15.83 5.91
CA GLU A 49 -4.63 15.44 4.90
C GLU A 49 -5.23 14.12 5.36
N GLN A 50 -6.45 14.15 5.90
CA GLN A 50 -7.19 12.92 6.14
C GLN A 50 -7.65 12.40 4.78
N PRO A 51 -7.07 11.30 4.28
CA PRO A 51 -7.60 10.68 3.08
C PRO A 51 -9.05 10.28 3.40
N GLY A 52 -9.98 10.53 2.49
CA GLY A 52 -11.28 9.89 2.60
C GLY A 52 -11.08 8.38 2.75
N MET A 53 -11.91 7.73 3.56
CA MET A 53 -11.88 6.28 3.74
C MET A 53 -12.02 5.61 2.36
N ILE A 54 -10.99 4.87 1.92
CA ILE A 54 -11.09 4.07 0.70
C ILE A 54 -11.85 2.80 1.06
N LEU A 55 -13.14 2.82 0.73
CA LEU A 55 -14.05 1.71 0.95
C LEU A 55 -13.81 0.60 -0.08
N TYR A 56 -14.15 -0.64 0.28
CA TYR A 56 -14.10 -1.79 -0.64
C TYR A 56 -14.83 -1.55 -1.96
N GLU A 57 -16.00 -0.92 -1.92
CA GLU A 57 -16.78 -0.52 -3.10
C GLU A 57 -16.06 0.50 -4.01
N SER A 58 -15.02 1.16 -3.49
CA SER A 58 -14.15 2.05 -4.25
C SER A 58 -12.93 1.33 -4.83
N LEU A 59 -12.90 -0.01 -4.85
CA LEU A 59 -11.84 -0.79 -5.48
C LEU A 59 -12.31 -1.37 -6.82
N SER A 60 -11.40 -1.45 -7.78
CA SER A 60 -11.68 -1.89 -9.14
C SER A 60 -10.82 -3.11 -9.53
N PRO A 61 -11.40 -4.14 -10.17
CA PRO A 61 -10.64 -5.31 -10.63
C PRO A 61 -9.79 -5.03 -11.89
N LYS A 62 -9.81 -3.80 -12.42
CA LYS A 62 -9.07 -3.42 -13.63
C LYS A 62 -7.57 -3.63 -13.49
N HIS A 63 -7.04 -3.45 -12.29
CA HIS A 63 -5.63 -3.68 -12.00
C HIS A 63 -5.47 -4.07 -10.54
N ILE A 64 -4.87 -5.25 -10.31
CA ILE A 64 -4.37 -5.66 -9.00
C ILE A 64 -2.99 -6.27 -9.21
N GLU A 65 -2.00 -5.72 -8.53
CA GLU A 65 -0.61 -6.16 -8.64
C GLU A 65 0.08 -6.19 -7.28
N PHE A 66 0.83 -7.26 -7.04
CA PHE A 66 1.51 -7.53 -5.78
C PHE A 66 3.02 -7.38 -5.98
N PHE A 67 3.65 -6.75 -5.01
CA PHE A 67 5.08 -6.43 -5.03
C PHE A 67 5.71 -6.86 -3.71
N GLY A 68 6.87 -7.53 -3.79
CA GLY A 68 7.65 -7.87 -2.60
C GLY A 68 8.52 -6.70 -2.15
N TYR A 69 8.57 -6.48 -0.84
CA TYR A 69 9.41 -5.44 -0.22
C TYR A 69 10.18 -6.02 0.96
N VAL A 70 11.35 -5.42 1.24
CA VAL A 70 12.05 -5.58 2.50
C VAL A 70 11.91 -4.29 3.32
N THR A 71 11.63 -4.43 4.61
CA THR A 71 11.40 -3.36 5.55
C THR A 71 12.61 -3.23 6.45
N GLU A 72 13.55 -2.37 6.06
CA GLU A 72 14.77 -2.12 6.83
C GLU A 72 14.65 -0.76 7.52
N TRP A 73 14.75 -0.74 8.85
CA TRP A 73 14.80 0.50 9.64
C TRP A 73 13.66 1.50 9.35
N GLY A 74 12.45 0.99 9.05
CA GLY A 74 11.28 1.81 8.72
C GLY A 74 11.16 2.22 7.25
N PHE A 75 12.06 1.75 6.37
CA PHE A 75 12.01 1.95 4.93
C PHE A 75 11.60 0.67 4.21
N THR A 76 10.60 0.73 3.34
CA THR A 76 10.31 -0.37 2.41
C THR A 76 11.09 -0.17 1.13
N LYS A 77 11.91 -1.15 0.75
CA LYS A 77 12.63 -1.17 -0.53
C LYS A 77 12.10 -2.32 -1.38
N PRO A 78 11.82 -2.09 -2.67
CA PRO A 78 11.43 -3.18 -3.55
C PRO A 78 12.58 -4.18 -3.64
N ILE A 79 12.26 -5.46 -3.55
CA ILE A 79 13.24 -6.51 -3.86
C ILE A 79 13.32 -6.70 -5.38
N ASP A 80 14.48 -7.13 -5.87
CA ASP A 80 14.66 -7.49 -7.29
C ASP A 80 13.98 -8.83 -7.58
N ALA A 81 12.64 -8.79 -7.63
CA ALA A 81 11.81 -9.95 -7.89
C ALA A 81 10.58 -9.56 -8.70
N ARG A 82 10.07 -10.52 -9.48
CA ARG A 82 8.94 -10.31 -10.36
C ARG A 82 7.66 -10.08 -9.56
N SER A 83 6.94 -9.01 -9.87
CA SER A 83 5.59 -8.75 -9.36
C SER A 83 4.59 -9.81 -9.81
N LEU A 84 3.49 -9.93 -9.05
CA LEU A 84 2.36 -10.76 -9.42
C LEU A 84 1.21 -9.88 -9.87
N ARG A 85 0.99 -9.79 -11.18
CA ARG A 85 -0.18 -9.14 -11.75
C ARG A 85 -1.32 -10.14 -11.89
N LEU A 86 -2.49 -9.80 -11.37
CA LEU A 86 -3.70 -10.59 -11.55
C LEU A 86 -4.36 -10.28 -12.89
N THR A 87 -4.91 -11.30 -13.53
CA THR A 87 -5.88 -11.10 -14.61
C THR A 87 -7.16 -10.48 -14.05
N GLU A 88 -7.99 -9.87 -14.90
CA GLU A 88 -9.24 -9.25 -14.43
C GLU A 88 -10.18 -10.25 -13.71
N ASN A 89 -10.22 -11.51 -14.15
CA ASN A 89 -11.01 -12.55 -13.49
C ASN A 89 -10.46 -12.91 -12.11
N GLU A 90 -9.13 -13.07 -12.01
CA GLU A 90 -8.46 -13.31 -10.72
C GLU A 90 -8.62 -12.11 -9.79
N ALA A 91 -8.57 -10.88 -10.32
CA ALA A 91 -8.77 -9.66 -9.54
C ALA A 91 -10.20 -9.57 -8.99
N LYS A 92 -11.22 -9.96 -9.77
CA LYS A 92 -12.61 -10.07 -9.29
C LYS A 92 -12.73 -11.10 -8.16
N GLU A 93 -12.18 -12.30 -8.37
CA GLU A 93 -12.18 -13.36 -7.36
C GLU A 93 -11.46 -12.92 -6.08
N TRP A 94 -10.33 -12.22 -6.22
CA TRP A 94 -9.58 -11.66 -5.10
C TRP A 94 -10.41 -10.64 -4.32
N LEU A 95 -11.00 -9.63 -4.98
CA LEU A 95 -11.83 -8.62 -4.30
C LEU A 95 -13.02 -9.25 -3.58
N THR A 96 -13.70 -10.22 -4.19
CA THR A 96 -14.79 -10.98 -3.53
C THR A 96 -14.28 -11.73 -2.28
N SER A 97 -13.08 -12.31 -2.34
CA SER A 97 -12.47 -12.97 -1.18
C SER A 97 -12.14 -11.98 -0.07
N MET A 98 -11.54 -10.83 -0.41
CA MET A 98 -11.18 -9.79 0.56
C MET A 98 -12.43 -9.22 1.27
N GLU A 99 -13.50 -8.93 0.52
CA GLU A 99 -14.78 -8.47 1.06
C GLU A 99 -15.40 -9.52 2.00
N ARG A 100 -15.52 -10.78 1.53
CA ARG A 100 -16.11 -11.87 2.31
C ARG A 100 -15.36 -12.16 3.61
N ARG A 101 -14.04 -11.97 3.61
CA ARG A 101 -13.17 -12.21 4.77
C ARG A 101 -12.86 -10.95 5.57
N GLN A 102 -13.45 -9.81 5.18
CA GLN A 102 -13.27 -8.53 5.84
C GLN A 102 -11.78 -8.21 6.08
N TYR A 103 -10.94 -8.31 5.04
CA TYR A 103 -9.54 -7.88 5.23
C TYR A 103 -9.59 -6.42 5.68
N LEU A 104 -8.88 -6.09 6.76
CA LEU A 104 -8.79 -4.72 7.30
C LEU A 104 -7.88 -3.87 6.40
N LEU A 105 -8.33 -3.63 5.16
CA LEU A 105 -7.63 -2.77 4.20
C LEU A 105 -7.71 -1.30 4.61
N GLU A 106 -8.76 -0.93 5.35
CA GLU A 106 -9.00 0.45 5.79
C GLU A 106 -7.86 0.97 6.68
N ASP A 107 -7.19 0.08 7.43
CA ASP A 107 -5.99 0.41 8.22
C ASP A 107 -4.68 0.31 7.41
N GLY A 108 -4.70 -0.40 6.27
CA GLY A 108 -3.55 -0.70 5.42
C GLY A 108 -3.42 0.18 4.17
N ILE A 109 -4.49 0.84 3.74
CA ILE A 109 -4.49 1.79 2.61
C ILE A 109 -3.86 3.10 3.07
N GLY A 110 -2.53 3.15 3.03
CA GLY A 110 -1.75 4.31 3.46
C GLY A 110 -1.74 5.46 2.46
N CYS A 111 -1.98 5.18 1.17
CA CYS A 111 -1.98 6.18 0.10
C CYS A 111 -2.61 5.64 -1.19
N SER A 112 -2.81 6.56 -2.15
CA SER A 112 -2.98 6.21 -3.56
C SER A 112 -1.74 6.61 -4.36
N ILE A 113 -1.33 5.75 -5.29
CA ILE A 113 -0.21 5.97 -6.21
C ILE A 113 -0.72 6.00 -7.66
N ASN A 114 0.02 6.66 -8.53
CA ASN A 114 -0.19 6.58 -9.97
C ASN A 114 0.85 5.61 -10.54
N MET A 115 0.38 4.52 -11.13
CA MET A 115 1.21 3.52 -11.79
C MET A 115 1.10 3.66 -13.29
N ASP A 116 2.23 3.52 -13.98
CA ASP A 116 2.24 3.35 -15.44
C ASP A 116 2.03 1.87 -15.75
N VAL A 117 0.90 1.55 -16.37
CA VAL A 117 0.43 0.20 -16.65
C VAL A 117 0.00 0.14 -18.11
N ASP A 118 0.73 -0.63 -18.92
CA ASP A 118 0.45 -0.82 -20.35
C ASP A 118 0.28 0.53 -21.09
N ASP A 119 1.21 1.47 -20.87
CA ASP A 119 1.23 2.84 -21.42
C ASP A 119 0.08 3.75 -20.96
N HIS A 120 -0.57 3.42 -19.84
CA HIS A 120 -1.64 4.22 -19.24
C HIS A 120 -1.43 4.43 -17.74
N VAL A 121 -1.76 5.63 -17.26
CA VAL A 121 -1.75 5.91 -15.83
C VAL A 121 -3.01 5.34 -15.17
N VAL A 122 -2.80 4.49 -14.17
CA VAL A 122 -3.82 3.93 -13.28
C VAL A 122 -3.57 4.44 -11.87
N THR A 123 -4.58 5.04 -11.26
CA THR A 123 -4.54 5.39 -9.84
C THR A 123 -4.93 4.18 -9.01
N CYS A 124 -4.04 3.77 -8.12
CA CYS A 124 -4.21 2.59 -7.28
C CYS A 124 -4.20 2.99 -5.80
N ALA A 125 -5.08 2.41 -5.00
CA ALA A 125 -4.88 2.28 -3.56
C ALA A 125 -3.74 1.29 -3.29
N VAL A 126 -2.90 1.58 -2.30
CA VAL A 126 -1.79 0.69 -1.90
C VAL A 126 -2.05 0.16 -0.50
N VAL A 127 -2.11 -1.16 -0.38
CA VAL A 127 -2.21 -1.87 0.90
C VAL A 127 -0.88 -2.55 1.19
N THR A 128 -0.24 -2.21 2.30
CA THR A 128 0.97 -2.90 2.76
C THR A 128 0.63 -3.91 3.84
N ILE A 129 1.08 -5.16 3.70
CA ILE A 129 0.86 -6.24 4.64
C ILE A 129 2.20 -6.91 4.96
N ALA A 130 2.48 -7.22 6.22
CA ALA A 130 3.64 -8.03 6.56
C ALA A 130 3.51 -9.42 5.91
N LEU A 131 4.57 -9.93 5.30
CA LEU A 131 4.55 -11.21 4.56
C LEU A 131 4.19 -12.39 5.48
N SER A 132 4.54 -12.29 6.77
CA SER A 132 4.15 -13.24 7.81
C SER A 132 2.64 -13.27 8.07
N GLU A 133 1.98 -12.11 8.06
CA GLU A 133 0.54 -11.95 8.25
C GLU A 133 -0.24 -12.29 6.98
N PHE A 134 0.29 -11.92 5.81
CA PHE A 134 -0.30 -12.23 4.50
C PHE A 134 -0.56 -13.73 4.34
N LYS A 135 0.41 -14.57 4.76
CA LYS A 135 0.23 -16.02 4.75
C LYS A 135 -0.93 -16.47 5.64
N GLN A 136 -1.24 -15.78 6.74
CA GLN A 136 -2.38 -16.12 7.60
C GLN A 136 -3.72 -15.82 6.92
N TYR A 137 -3.82 -14.72 6.18
CA TYR A 137 -5.03 -14.34 5.44
C TYR A 137 -5.30 -15.21 4.20
N ALA A 138 -4.24 -15.68 3.55
CA ALA A 138 -4.29 -16.58 2.39
C ALA A 138 -4.56 -18.06 2.76
N ILE A 139 -4.64 -18.41 4.05
CA ILE A 139 -5.01 -19.77 4.50
C ILE A 139 -6.53 -19.88 4.59
N GLN A 140 -7.21 -20.03 3.46
CA GLN A 140 -8.04 -21.23 3.34
C GLN A 140 -7.71 -21.92 2.01
N PRO A 141 -7.34 -23.20 2.01
CA PRO A 141 -7.08 -23.95 0.78
C PRO A 141 -8.33 -24.02 -0.10
N GLY A 142 -8.16 -23.96 -1.42
CA GLY A 142 -9.19 -24.51 -2.32
C GLY A 142 -9.30 -23.94 -3.74
N GLY A 143 -8.56 -22.88 -4.11
CA GLY A 143 -8.67 -22.26 -5.42
C GLY A 143 -7.33 -22.06 -6.12
N ALA A 144 -7.30 -22.19 -7.44
CA ALA A 144 -6.10 -22.01 -8.26
C ALA A 144 -5.44 -20.63 -8.06
N LEU A 145 -6.24 -19.58 -7.81
CA LEU A 145 -5.74 -18.24 -7.50
C LEU A 145 -4.97 -18.21 -6.17
N ASN A 146 -5.48 -18.88 -5.15
CA ASN A 146 -4.83 -18.92 -3.84
C ASN A 146 -3.47 -19.62 -3.91
N ASP A 147 -3.41 -20.75 -4.61
CA ASP A 147 -2.16 -21.50 -4.78
C ASP A 147 -1.12 -20.69 -5.57
N LYS A 148 -1.56 -19.96 -6.61
CA LYS A 148 -0.72 -19.01 -7.37
C LYS A 148 -0.14 -17.92 -6.48
N ILE A 149 -0.98 -17.28 -5.66
CA ILE A 149 -0.57 -16.21 -4.74
C ILE A 149 0.40 -16.74 -3.67
N LEU A 150 0.11 -17.90 -3.08
CA LEU A 150 0.96 -18.52 -2.07
C LEU A 150 2.32 -18.97 -2.62
N ALA A 151 2.34 -19.52 -3.83
CA ALA A 151 3.59 -19.87 -4.51
C ALA A 151 4.46 -18.62 -4.73
N TRP A 152 3.86 -17.55 -5.27
CA TRP A 152 4.55 -16.27 -5.44
C TRP A 152 5.05 -15.69 -4.12
N ALA A 153 4.22 -15.67 -3.06
CA ALA A 153 4.62 -15.19 -1.74
C ALA A 153 5.76 -16.04 -1.13
N GLY A 154 5.78 -17.34 -1.42
CA GLY A 154 6.89 -18.24 -1.07
C GLY A 154 8.19 -17.85 -1.77
N ASP A 155 8.12 -17.45 -3.04
CA ASP A 155 9.28 -17.00 -3.80
C ASP A 155 9.75 -15.61 -3.36
N MET A 156 8.84 -14.69 -3.01
CA MET A 156 9.19 -13.40 -2.42
C MET A 156 9.95 -13.57 -1.10
N LEU A 157 9.50 -14.49 -0.24
CA LEU A 157 10.20 -14.78 1.03
C LEU A 157 11.62 -15.28 0.78
N LYS A 158 11.82 -16.17 -0.20
CA LYS A 158 13.16 -16.66 -0.57
C LYS A 158 14.05 -15.56 -1.14
N ALA A 159 13.45 -14.59 -1.83
CA ALA A 159 14.12 -13.42 -2.36
C ALA A 159 14.40 -12.33 -1.30
N GLY A 160 13.98 -12.54 -0.04
CA GLY A 160 14.29 -11.66 1.08
C GLY A 160 13.23 -10.62 1.41
N ALA A 161 12.02 -10.72 0.84
CA ALA A 161 10.91 -9.86 1.24
C ALA A 161 10.43 -10.19 2.66
N ASP A 162 9.99 -9.17 3.39
CA ASP A 162 9.28 -9.25 4.67
C ASP A 162 7.89 -8.58 4.64
N ALA A 163 7.57 -7.88 3.56
CA ALA A 163 6.29 -7.20 3.33
C ALA A 163 5.83 -7.36 1.88
N ILE A 164 4.53 -7.17 1.67
CA ILE A 164 3.89 -7.13 0.35
C ILE A 164 3.11 -5.83 0.25
N ASP A 165 3.33 -5.09 -0.84
CA ASP A 165 2.37 -4.06 -1.25
C ASP A 165 1.42 -4.63 -2.31
N ILE A 166 0.14 -4.37 -2.13
CA ILE A 166 -0.93 -4.72 -3.06
C ILE A 166 -1.47 -3.41 -3.63
N CYS A 167 -1.23 -3.19 -4.92
CA CYS A 167 -1.74 -2.03 -5.64
C CYS A 167 -3.07 -2.40 -6.29
N ILE A 168 -4.15 -1.71 -5.93
CA ILE A 168 -5.53 -2.00 -6.37
C ILE A 168 -6.10 -0.76 -7.04
N ALA A 169 -6.52 -0.85 -8.30
CA ALA A 169 -7.09 0.28 -9.04
C ALA A 169 -8.31 0.89 -8.32
N LEU A 170 -8.41 2.21 -8.34
CA LEU A 170 -9.61 2.95 -7.97
C LEU A 170 -10.52 3.11 -9.21
N PRO A 171 -11.87 3.11 -9.05
CA PRO A 171 -12.78 3.50 -10.10
C PRO A 171 -12.51 4.98 -10.44
N ARG A 172 -12.26 5.24 -11.72
CA ARG A 172 -12.16 6.61 -12.24
C ARG A 172 -13.46 7.38 -12.03
#